data_AF-A0A6P9AZQ0-F1
#
_entry.id   AF-A0A6P9AZQ0-F1
#
_cell.length_a   1.000
_cell.length_b   1.000
_cell.length_c   1.000
_cell.angle_alpha   90.00
_cell.angle_beta   90.00
_cell.angle_gamma   90.00
#
_symmetry.space_group_name_H-M   'P 1'
#
loop_
_entity.id
_entity.type
_entity.pdbx_description
1 polymer ?
#
loop_
_entity_poly.entity_id
_entity_poly.type
_entity_poly.pdbx_seq_one_letter_code
_entity_poly.pdbx_strand_id
1 'polypeptide(L)'
;EIRCGTFRSLFHPEQLISGKEDAANNYARGHYTVGKEIIDQVVDRIRKMAEQCSGLQGFLLFHSFGGGTGSGFTSLLMEQLSVSFGKKAKLEFSVYPAPRISTAVVEPYNSILTTHTTLEHSDCSFMVDNEAIYDIC
;
A
#
# COMPACT_ATOMS: atom_id res chain seq x y z
N GLU A 1 -16.67 5.68 1.15
CA GLU A 1 -17.17 5.38 2.50
C GLU A 1 -16.53 6.25 3.59
N ILE A 2 -15.20 6.29 3.71
CA ILE A 2 -14.51 7.09 4.75
C ILE A 2 -14.95 8.58 4.75
N ARG A 3 -15.12 9.19 3.57
CA ARG A 3 -15.61 10.58 3.42
C ARG A 3 -17.06 10.81 3.89
N CYS A 4 -17.87 9.76 4.01
CA CYS A 4 -19.29 9.85 4.34
C CYS A 4 -19.65 9.15 5.67
N GLY A 5 -18.73 8.39 6.26
CA GLY A 5 -18.95 7.63 7.49
C GLY A 5 -18.88 8.46 8.76
N THR A 6 -18.99 7.79 9.91
CA THR A 6 -18.98 8.40 11.24
C THR A 6 -17.73 9.25 11.49
N PHE A 7 -16.58 8.81 10.97
CA PHE A 7 -15.28 9.48 11.13
C PHE A 7 -14.90 10.42 9.97
N ARG A 8 -15.87 10.88 9.17
CA ARG A 8 -15.62 11.76 8.01
C ARG A 8 -14.85 13.05 8.33
N SER A 9 -14.97 13.54 9.56
CA SER A 9 -14.33 14.79 10.01
C SER A 9 -12.95 14.57 10.63
N LEU A 10 -12.51 13.32 10.79
CA LEU A 10 -11.23 13.00 11.43
C LEU A 10 -10.05 13.23 10.47
N PHE A 11 -10.23 12.94 9.19
CA PHE A 11 -9.17 13.00 8.18
C PHE A 11 -9.28 14.25 7.33
N HIS A 12 -8.14 14.89 7.06
CA HIS A 12 -8.13 16.02 6.13
C HIS A 12 -8.48 15.52 4.72
N PRO A 13 -9.41 16.16 3.98
CA PRO A 13 -9.86 15.68 2.67
C PRO A 13 -8.72 15.48 1.66
N GLU A 14 -7.66 16.27 1.76
CA GLU A 14 -6.48 16.16 0.88
C GLU A 14 -5.60 14.93 1.16
N GLN A 15 -5.74 14.28 2.32
CA GLN A 15 -5.05 13.02 2.63
C GLN A 15 -5.80 11.82 2.03
N LEU A 16 -7.05 12.00 1.62
CA LEU A 16 -7.87 10.96 1.01
C LEU A 16 -7.73 11.05 -0.51
N ILE A 17 -6.75 10.36 -1.07
CA ILE A 17 -6.46 10.37 -2.51
C ILE A 17 -7.16 9.20 -3.20
N SER A 18 -7.73 9.44 -4.38
CA SER A 18 -8.50 8.43 -5.12
C SER A 18 -8.29 8.61 -6.62
N GLY A 19 -8.01 7.50 -7.32
CA GLY A 19 -8.00 7.44 -8.78
C GLY A 19 -9.42 7.23 -9.34
N LYS A 20 -9.55 7.39 -10.67
CA LYS A 20 -10.81 7.07 -11.38
C LYS A 20 -10.90 5.59 -11.74
N GLU A 21 -9.76 4.99 -12.09
CA GLU A 21 -9.64 3.57 -12.43
C GLU A 21 -8.92 2.81 -11.34
N ASP A 22 -9.29 1.55 -11.15
CA ASP A 22 -8.58 0.62 -10.29
C ASP A 22 -7.49 -0.15 -11.06
N ALA A 23 -6.71 -0.94 -10.33
CA ALA A 23 -5.71 -1.82 -10.94
C ALA A 23 -6.29 -3.16 -11.42
N ALA A 24 -7.60 -3.40 -11.30
CA ALA A 24 -8.29 -4.63 -11.72
C ALA A 24 -7.57 -5.94 -11.31
N ASN A 25 -7.11 -6.04 -10.06
CA ASN A 25 -6.33 -7.17 -9.53
C ASN A 25 -5.06 -7.51 -10.32
N ASN A 26 -4.49 -6.54 -11.05
CA ASN A 26 -3.28 -6.73 -11.84
C ASN A 26 -2.13 -5.87 -11.30
N TYR A 27 -1.08 -6.53 -10.80
CA TYR A 27 0.15 -5.88 -10.35
C TYR A 27 0.71 -4.89 -11.37
N ALA A 28 0.80 -5.28 -12.64
CA ALA A 28 1.41 -4.46 -13.68
C ALA A 28 0.63 -3.15 -13.92
N ARG A 29 -0.71 -3.19 -13.78
CA ARG A 29 -1.51 -1.96 -13.85
C ARG A 29 -1.23 -1.04 -12.66
N GLY A 30 -1.16 -1.62 -11.46
CA GLY A 30 -0.87 -0.88 -10.23
C GLY A 30 0.53 -0.29 -10.21
N HIS A 31 1.51 -0.94 -10.81
CA HIS A 31 2.91 -0.53 -10.76
C HIS A 31 3.35 0.31 -11.98
N TYR A 32 2.97 -0.07 -13.20
CA TYR A 32 3.52 0.55 -14.42
C TYR A 32 2.59 1.53 -15.12
N THR A 33 1.26 1.38 -15.02
CA THR A 33 0.31 2.22 -15.77
C THR A 33 -0.46 3.15 -14.85
N VAL A 34 -1.56 2.68 -14.26
CA VAL A 34 -2.47 3.48 -13.43
C VAL A 34 -1.73 4.08 -12.22
N GLY A 35 -0.81 3.32 -11.62
CA GLY A 35 -0.04 3.81 -10.48
C GLY A 35 0.86 5.00 -10.80
N LYS A 36 1.42 5.06 -12.01
CA LYS A 36 2.30 6.16 -12.41
C LYS A 36 1.56 7.48 -12.58
N GLU A 37 0.26 7.44 -12.87
CA GLU A 37 -0.54 8.65 -13.01
C GLU A 37 -0.81 9.33 -11.66
N ILE A 38 -0.81 8.56 -10.56
CA ILE A 38 -1.20 9.05 -9.23
C ILE A 38 -0.02 9.16 -8.25
N ILE A 39 1.11 8.48 -8.52
CA ILE A 39 2.23 8.40 -7.57
C ILE A 39 2.78 9.78 -7.19
N ASP A 40 2.94 10.69 -8.15
CA ASP A 40 3.49 12.03 -7.90
C ASP A 40 2.60 12.83 -6.93
N GLN A 41 1.28 12.71 -7.08
CA GLN A 41 0.32 13.33 -6.18
C GLN A 41 0.43 12.76 -4.77
N VAL A 42 0.56 11.44 -4.64
CA VAL A 42 0.69 10.76 -3.34
C VAL A 42 1.99 11.16 -2.65
N VAL A 43 3.11 11.13 -3.36
CA VAL A 43 4.44 11.50 -2.82
C VAL A 43 4.46 12.97 -2.39
N ASP A 44 3.85 13.89 -3.15
CA ASP A 44 3.74 15.30 -2.75
C ASP A 44 2.95 15.48 -1.44
N ARG A 45 1.85 14.73 -1.27
CA ARG A 45 1.06 14.77 -0.03
C ARG A 45 1.83 14.17 1.15
N ILE A 46 2.55 13.06 0.95
CA ILE A 46 3.42 12.48 1.98
C ILE A 46 4.51 13.48 2.38
N ARG A 47 5.13 14.16 1.41
CA ARG A 47 6.16 15.18 1.66
C ARG A 47 5.63 16.31 2.54
N LYS A 48 4.45 16.86 2.21
CA LYS A 48 3.82 17.91 3.03
C LYS A 48 3.56 17.47 4.47
N MET A 49 3.15 16.21 4.67
CA MET A 49 2.98 15.66 6.02
C MET A 49 4.31 15.46 6.74
N ALA A 50 5.35 15.04 6.02
CA ALA A 50 6.69 14.88 6.57
C ALA A 50 7.31 16.22 6.99
N GLU A 51 7.08 17.30 6.22
CA GLU A 51 7.56 18.67 6.54
C GLU A 51 6.90 19.26 7.79
N GLN A 52 5.66 18.86 8.09
CA GLN A 52 4.98 19.24 9.33
C GLN A 52 5.53 18.52 10.57
N CYS A 53 6.34 17.48 10.40
CA CYS A 53 6.93 16.72 11.49
C CYS A 53 8.31 17.26 11.85
N SER A 54 8.55 17.56 13.13
CA SER A 54 9.89 17.97 13.61
C SER A 54 10.94 16.85 13.58
N GLY A 55 10.49 15.59 13.55
CA GLY A 55 11.38 14.42 13.55
C GLY A 55 10.68 13.15 13.10
N LEU A 56 10.41 13.03 11.78
CA LEU A 56 9.82 11.83 11.20
C LEU A 56 10.70 10.59 11.47
N GLN A 57 10.12 9.55 12.09
CA GLN A 57 10.82 8.29 12.37
C GLN A 57 10.73 7.31 11.19
N GLY A 58 9.56 7.20 10.59
CA GLY A 58 9.29 6.20 9.56
C GLY A 58 7.86 6.23 9.05
N PHE A 59 7.54 5.24 8.23
CA PHE A 59 6.24 5.03 7.60
C PHE A 59 5.68 3.66 8.01
N LEU A 60 4.37 3.62 8.22
CA LEU A 60 3.62 2.38 8.36
C LEU A 60 2.77 2.24 7.10
N LEU A 61 3.01 1.19 6.32
CA LEU A 61 2.30 0.91 5.09
C LEU A 61 1.32 -0.23 5.31
N PHE A 62 0.05 -0.01 5.03
CA PHE A 62 -1.00 -1.04 5.12
C PHE A 62 -1.46 -1.40 3.72
N HIS A 63 -1.31 -2.66 3.33
CA HIS A 63 -1.68 -3.10 1.98
C HIS A 63 -2.02 -4.58 1.92
N SER A 64 -2.57 -5.03 0.79
CA SER A 64 -2.85 -6.44 0.50
C SER A 64 -1.86 -6.97 -0.52
N PHE A 65 -1.36 -8.19 -0.33
CA PHE A 65 -0.56 -8.89 -1.34
C PHE A 65 -1.39 -9.32 -2.57
N GLY A 66 -2.65 -9.67 -2.35
CA GLY A 66 -3.52 -10.21 -3.40
C GLY A 66 -4.04 -9.18 -4.41
N GLY A 67 -4.32 -7.95 -3.98
CA GLY A 67 -4.91 -6.91 -4.83
C GLY A 67 -3.90 -6.23 -5.75
N GLY A 68 -4.33 -5.81 -6.94
CA GLY A 68 -3.45 -5.16 -7.94
C GLY A 68 -2.90 -3.81 -7.48
N THR A 69 -3.72 -3.01 -6.79
CA THR A 69 -3.29 -1.72 -6.22
C THR A 69 -2.43 -1.98 -4.98
N GLY A 70 -2.89 -2.85 -4.07
CA GLY A 70 -2.18 -3.16 -2.84
C GLY A 70 -0.79 -3.78 -3.06
N SER A 71 -0.60 -4.53 -4.14
CA SER A 71 0.70 -5.08 -4.53
C SER A 71 1.49 -4.10 -5.40
N GLY A 72 0.97 -3.75 -6.57
CA GLY A 72 1.68 -2.98 -7.59
C GLY A 72 1.97 -1.54 -7.17
N PHE A 73 0.95 -0.82 -6.67
CA PHE A 73 1.13 0.58 -6.28
C PHE A 73 1.98 0.72 -5.02
N THR A 74 1.83 -0.19 -4.04
CA THR A 74 2.68 -0.19 -2.84
C THR A 74 4.14 -0.41 -3.19
N SER A 75 4.44 -1.33 -4.12
CA SER A 75 5.81 -1.56 -4.59
C SER A 75 6.41 -0.30 -5.22
N LEU A 76 5.65 0.38 -6.08
CA LEU A 76 6.06 1.65 -6.69
C LEU A 76 6.27 2.74 -5.63
N LEU A 77 5.38 2.82 -4.63
CA LEU A 77 5.47 3.79 -3.54
C LEU A 77 6.71 3.54 -2.67
N MET A 78 7.02 2.28 -2.37
CA MET A 78 8.18 1.89 -1.58
C MET A 78 9.51 2.25 -2.27
N GLU A 79 9.59 2.11 -3.59
CA GLU A 79 10.73 2.60 -4.39
C GLU A 79 10.90 4.12 -4.22
N GLN A 80 9.82 4.90 -4.40
CA GLN A 80 9.86 6.36 -4.29
C GLN A 80 10.17 6.85 -2.86
N LEU A 81 9.63 6.17 -1.85
CA LEU A 81 9.92 6.46 -0.44
C LEU A 81 11.37 6.12 -0.09
N SER A 82 11.94 5.06 -0.67
CA SER A 82 13.34 4.72 -0.45
C SER A 82 14.28 5.74 -1.08
N VAL A 83 13.93 6.30 -2.24
CA VAL A 83 14.68 7.39 -2.88
C VAL A 83 14.57 8.69 -2.06
N SER A 84 13.36 9.07 -1.63
CA SER A 84 13.13 10.35 -0.96
C SER A 84 13.50 10.34 0.53
N PHE A 85 13.30 9.21 1.20
CA PHE A 85 13.39 9.04 2.65
C PHE A 85 14.22 7.80 3.05
N GLY A 86 15.32 7.52 2.34
CA GLY A 86 16.09 6.28 2.51
C GLY A 86 16.57 5.97 3.93
N LYS A 87 16.78 6.96 4.79
CA LYS A 87 17.19 6.76 6.20
C LYS A 87 16.03 6.49 7.18
N LYS A 88 14.78 6.52 6.71
CA LYS A 88 13.59 6.38 7.55
C LYS A 88 13.11 4.94 7.53
N ALA A 89 12.62 4.46 8.68
CA ALA A 89 12.11 3.11 8.81
C ALA A 89 10.81 2.96 8.00
N LYS A 90 10.64 1.83 7.32
CA LYS A 90 9.45 1.49 6.53
C LYS A 90 8.95 0.14 7.04
N LEU A 91 7.82 0.16 7.72
CA LEU A 91 7.18 -1.02 8.29
C LEU A 91 5.94 -1.33 7.46
N GLU A 92 5.83 -2.57 6.99
CA GLU A 92 4.68 -3.02 6.21
C GLU A 92 3.75 -3.88 7.08
N PHE A 93 2.45 -3.66 6.93
CA PHE A 93 1.38 -4.51 7.45
C PHE A 93 0.63 -5.03 6.24
N SER A 94 0.95 -6.27 5.90
CA SER A 94 0.59 -6.85 4.61
C SER A 94 -0.37 -8.00 4.82
N VAL A 95 -1.55 -7.89 4.24
CA VAL A 95 -2.56 -8.95 4.29
C VAL A 95 -2.20 -10.03 3.28
N TYR A 96 -1.92 -11.23 3.76
CA TYR A 96 -1.59 -12.39 2.96
C TYR A 96 -2.87 -13.06 2.45
N PRO A 97 -2.94 -13.40 1.14
CA PRO A 97 -4.12 -14.04 0.58
C PRO A 97 -4.30 -15.46 1.10
N ALA A 98 -5.55 -15.83 1.37
CA ALA A 98 -5.94 -17.16 1.80
C ALA A 98 -6.65 -17.90 0.65
N PRO A 99 -6.29 -19.14 0.29
CA PRO A 99 -6.89 -19.87 -0.83
C PRO A 99 -8.42 -20.01 -0.74
N ARG A 100 -8.95 -20.11 0.48
CA ARG A 100 -10.38 -20.33 0.74
C ARG A 100 -11.22 -19.04 0.72
N ILE A 101 -10.58 -17.88 0.91
CA ILE A 101 -11.22 -16.56 1.02
C ILE A 101 -10.79 -15.64 -0.16
N SER A 102 -9.98 -16.17 -1.07
CA SER A 102 -9.43 -15.48 -2.23
C SER A 102 -10.54 -14.94 -3.14
N THR A 103 -10.39 -13.69 -3.56
CA THR A 103 -11.35 -13.02 -4.46
C THR A 103 -10.83 -12.98 -5.89
N ALA A 104 -9.53 -13.22 -6.10
CA ALA A 104 -8.91 -13.21 -7.41
C ALA A 104 -7.97 -14.40 -7.63
N VAL A 105 -8.11 -15.04 -8.79
CA VAL A 105 -7.27 -16.19 -9.19
C VAL A 105 -5.79 -15.81 -9.34
N VAL A 106 -5.50 -14.53 -9.54
CA VAL A 106 -4.15 -13.99 -9.79
C VAL A 106 -3.44 -13.50 -8.53
N GLU A 107 -4.01 -13.70 -7.34
CA GLU A 107 -3.39 -13.31 -6.07
C GLU A 107 -1.98 -13.89 -5.86
N PRO A 108 -1.68 -15.16 -6.21
CA PRO A 108 -0.32 -15.69 -6.09
C PRO A 108 0.70 -14.93 -6.95
N TYR A 109 0.31 -14.54 -8.18
CA TYR A 109 1.19 -13.74 -9.04
C TYR A 109 1.49 -12.38 -8.44
N ASN A 110 0.44 -11.68 -7.99
CA ASN A 110 0.59 -10.36 -7.37
C ASN A 110 1.46 -10.43 -6.12
N SER A 111 1.28 -11.47 -5.30
CA SER A 111 2.02 -11.68 -4.05
C SER A 111 3.51 -11.84 -4.31
N ILE A 112 3.90 -12.71 -5.25
CA ILE A 112 5.32 -12.93 -5.56
C ILE A 112 5.97 -11.67 -6.16
N LEU A 113 5.27 -11.00 -7.07
CA LEU A 113 5.80 -9.79 -7.73
C LEU A 113 6.04 -8.66 -6.74
N THR A 114 5.10 -8.40 -5.83
CA THR A 114 5.28 -7.35 -4.83
C THR A 114 6.29 -7.73 -3.76
N THR A 115 6.33 -9.00 -3.30
CA THR A 115 7.39 -9.42 -2.37
C THR A 115 8.77 -9.22 -2.98
N HIS A 116 8.96 -9.54 -4.27
CA HIS A 116 10.25 -9.37 -4.93
C HIS A 116 10.71 -7.90 -4.94
N THR A 117 9.81 -6.96 -5.25
CA THR A 117 10.16 -5.54 -5.36
C THR A 117 10.22 -4.83 -4.01
N THR A 118 9.39 -5.20 -3.04
CA THR A 118 9.40 -4.56 -1.71
C THR A 118 10.50 -5.10 -0.78
N LEU A 119 11.06 -6.29 -1.05
CA LEU A 119 12.05 -6.93 -0.17
C LEU A 119 13.29 -6.06 0.11
N GLU A 120 13.79 -5.33 -0.90
CA GLU A 120 14.95 -4.45 -0.73
C GLU A 120 14.61 -3.10 -0.10
N HIS A 121 13.31 -2.76 -0.05
CA HIS A 121 12.82 -1.46 0.40
C HIS A 121 12.12 -1.54 1.76
N SER A 122 11.75 -2.70 2.24
CA SER A 122 11.06 -2.89 3.51
C SER A 122 12.04 -3.20 4.62
N ASP A 123 11.95 -2.48 5.75
CA ASP A 123 12.80 -2.76 6.91
C ASP A 123 12.22 -3.90 7.77
N CYS A 124 10.89 -3.99 7.84
CA CYS A 124 10.18 -5.09 8.50
C CYS A 124 8.76 -5.21 7.94
N SER A 125 8.35 -6.44 7.66
CA SER A 125 7.01 -6.75 7.16
C SER A 125 6.27 -7.66 8.13
N PHE A 126 5.12 -7.19 8.60
CA PHE A 126 4.16 -7.93 9.40
C PHE A 126 3.12 -8.54 8.47
N MET A 127 3.22 -9.85 8.28
CA MET A 127 2.26 -10.60 7.49
C MET A 127 1.06 -10.98 8.33
N VAL A 128 -0.13 -10.68 7.82
CA VAL A 128 -1.41 -10.99 8.45
C VAL A 128 -2.17 -11.93 7.54
N ASP A 129 -2.28 -13.19 7.94
CA ASP A 129 -3.00 -14.20 7.17
C ASP A 129 -4.51 -14.12 7.42
N ASN A 130 -5.27 -13.96 6.33
CA ASN A 130 -6.73 -13.93 6.38
C ASN A 130 -7.33 -15.26 6.88
N GLU A 131 -6.71 -16.40 6.56
CA GLU A 131 -7.20 -17.71 7.03
C GLU A 131 -7.01 -17.82 8.54
N ALA A 132 -5.83 -17.44 9.04
CA ALA A 132 -5.56 -17.44 10.48
C ALA A 132 -6.49 -16.50 11.26
N ILE A 133 -6.80 -15.31 10.72
CA ILE A 133 -7.79 -14.41 11.34
C ILE A 133 -9.18 -15.05 11.34
N TYR A 134 -9.56 -15.69 10.22
CA TYR A 134 -10.85 -16.33 10.10
C TYR A 134 -11.02 -17.49 11.08
N ASP A 135 -9.97 -18.30 11.27
CA ASP A 135 -9.97 -19.42 12.22
C ASP A 135 -10.05 -18.99 13.70
N ILE A 136 -9.63 -17.75 14.02
CA ILE A 136 -9.72 -17.18 15.37
C ILE A 136 -11.12 -16.62 15.68
N CYS A 137 -11.89 -16.23 14.66
CA CYS A 137 -13.21 -15.62 14.79
C CYS A 137 -14.32 -16.66 15.00
#